data_AF-A0A147JZU6-F1
#
_entry.id   AF-A0A147JZU6-F1
#
_cell.length_a   1.000
_cell.length_b   1.000
_cell.length_c   1.000
_cell.angle_alpha   90.00
_cell.angle_beta   90.00
_cell.angle_gamma   90.00
#
_symmetry.space_group_name_H-M   'P 1'
#
loop_
_entity.id
_entity.type
_entity.pdbx_description
1 polymer ?
#
loop_
_entity_poly.entity_id
_entity_poly.type
_entity_poly.pdbx_seq_one_letter_code
_entity_poly.pdbx_strand_id
1 'polypeptide(L)'
;MQGDKNIAKVERWLKENPLSKILLERSHLKPEILKTMLLFYWSQDATFEQLSKELKIQRPGAWKRWNKGRDAIIRSFFTIELAIYAGILDTEIAEILTQDLQDYVSLATSGGGLQELQSRIEERMISLMKIKRLPRPNVF
;
A
#
# COMPACT_ATOMS: atom_id res chain seq x y z
N MET A 1 6.98 -21.00 -15.38
CA MET A 1 6.81 -19.92 -16.39
C MET A 1 5.76 -18.86 -16.02
N GLN A 2 4.74 -19.13 -15.18
CA GLN A 2 3.82 -18.10 -14.68
C GLN A 2 4.41 -17.28 -13.51
N GLY A 3 5.09 -17.92 -12.56
CA GLY A 3 5.69 -17.25 -11.40
C GLY A 3 6.81 -16.24 -11.73
N ASP A 4 7.61 -16.53 -12.76
CA ASP A 4 8.68 -15.62 -13.22
C ASP A 4 8.13 -14.31 -13.80
N LYS A 5 6.92 -14.34 -14.37
CA LYS A 5 6.25 -13.12 -14.87
C LYS A 5 5.72 -12.26 -13.72
N ASN A 6 5.21 -12.88 -12.66
CA ASN A 6 4.68 -12.18 -11.49
C ASN A 6 5.78 -11.49 -10.70
N ILE A 7 6.92 -12.14 -10.50
CA ILE A 7 8.06 -11.53 -9.79
C ILE A 7 8.65 -10.37 -10.59
N ALA A 8 8.83 -10.51 -11.90
CA ALA A 8 9.32 -9.42 -12.74
C ALA A 8 8.35 -8.22 -12.76
N LYS A 9 7.03 -8.48 -12.77
CA LYS A 9 6.00 -7.43 -12.67
C LYS A 9 6.10 -6.68 -11.34
N VAL A 10 6.19 -7.39 -10.22
CA VAL A 10 6.30 -6.77 -8.88
C VAL A 10 7.59 -5.98 -8.74
N GLU A 11 8.73 -6.54 -9.18
CA GLU A 11 10.02 -5.85 -9.13
C GLU A 11 10.03 -4.59 -9.99
N ARG A 12 9.47 -4.67 -11.20
CA ARG A 12 9.32 -3.51 -12.07
C ARG A 12 8.49 -2.43 -11.40
N TRP A 13 7.33 -2.79 -10.84
CA TRP A 13 6.45 -1.83 -10.17
C TRP A 13 7.14 -1.13 -8.99
N LEU A 14 7.84 -1.88 -8.12
CA LEU A 14 8.60 -1.31 -7.00
C LEU A 14 9.75 -0.41 -7.45
N LYS A 15 10.35 -0.69 -8.62
CA LYS A 15 11.48 0.08 -9.15
C LYS A 15 11.03 1.32 -9.95
N GLU A 16 9.91 1.25 -10.65
CA GLU A 16 9.52 2.25 -11.63
C GLU A 16 8.40 3.18 -11.15
N ASN A 17 7.51 2.73 -10.25
CA ASN A 17 6.42 3.57 -9.76
C ASN A 17 6.94 4.54 -8.66
N PRO A 18 6.98 5.87 -8.90
CA PRO A 18 7.55 6.82 -7.95
C PRO A 18 6.74 6.94 -6.65
N LEU A 19 5.41 6.86 -6.73
CA LEU A 19 4.54 6.92 -5.55
C LEU A 19 4.79 5.71 -4.64
N SER A 20 4.95 4.52 -5.22
CA SER A 20 5.21 3.28 -4.46
C SER A 20 6.46 3.39 -3.60
N LYS A 21 7.51 4.04 -4.11
CA LYS A 21 8.76 4.28 -3.35
C LYS A 21 8.53 5.23 -2.19
N ILE A 22 7.87 6.36 -2.45
CA ILE A 22 7.59 7.36 -1.42
C ILE A 22 6.71 6.77 -0.31
N LEU A 23 5.67 6.02 -0.69
CA LEU A 23 4.79 5.35 0.26
C LEU A 23 5.54 4.27 1.05
N LEU A 24 6.37 3.46 0.39
CA LEU A 24 7.17 2.43 1.05
C LEU A 24 8.12 3.05 2.08
N GLU A 25 8.86 4.10 1.71
CA GLU A 25 9.77 4.84 2.59
C GLU A 25 9.08 5.38 3.84
N ARG A 26 7.81 5.79 3.74
CA ARG A 26 7.03 6.36 4.85
C ARG A 26 6.20 5.34 5.64
N SER A 27 5.93 4.17 5.07
CA SER A 27 5.03 3.15 5.65
C SER A 27 5.67 2.28 6.74
N HIS A 28 6.96 2.47 7.05
CA HIS A 28 7.77 1.61 7.91
C HIS A 28 7.82 0.12 7.51
N LEU A 29 7.29 -0.23 6.33
CA LEU A 29 7.41 -1.57 5.75
C LEU A 29 8.77 -1.75 5.10
N LYS A 30 9.32 -2.95 5.23
CA LYS A 30 10.54 -3.32 4.50
C LYS A 30 10.19 -3.70 3.04
N PRO A 31 11.05 -3.38 2.05
CA PRO A 31 10.79 -3.71 0.65
C PRO A 31 10.49 -5.19 0.39
N GLU A 32 11.19 -6.11 1.06
CA GLU A 32 10.99 -7.55 0.92
C GLU A 32 9.64 -8.03 1.49
N ILE A 33 9.10 -7.33 2.49
CA ILE A 33 7.78 -7.60 3.06
C ILE A 33 6.72 -7.16 2.05
N LEU A 34 6.82 -5.93 1.53
CA LEU A 34 5.89 -5.43 0.51
C LEU A 34 5.93 -6.31 -0.75
N LYS A 35 7.12 -6.69 -1.24
CA LYS A 35 7.28 -7.62 -2.36
C LYS A 35 6.53 -8.94 -2.14
N THR A 36 6.66 -9.53 -0.94
CA THR A 36 5.97 -10.78 -0.59
C THR A 36 4.45 -10.59 -0.59
N MET A 37 3.95 -9.47 -0.07
CA MET A 37 2.53 -9.13 -0.07
C MET A 37 1.98 -8.96 -1.48
N LEU A 38 2.68 -8.21 -2.34
CA LEU A 38 2.26 -7.98 -3.72
C LEU A 38 2.20 -9.28 -4.53
N LEU A 39 3.20 -10.16 -4.38
CA LEU A 39 3.19 -11.47 -5.02
C LEU A 39 1.99 -12.32 -4.59
N PHE A 40 1.60 -12.25 -3.31
CA PHE A 40 0.45 -12.97 -2.80
C PHE A 40 -0.88 -12.41 -3.34
N TYR A 41 -1.11 -11.10 -3.24
CA TYR A 41 -2.39 -10.49 -3.60
C TYR A 41 -2.59 -10.28 -5.11
N TRP A 42 -1.52 -10.22 -5.91
CA TRP A 42 -1.62 -10.04 -7.36
C TRP A 42 -1.61 -11.34 -8.15
N SER A 43 -1.34 -12.47 -7.49
CA SER A 43 -1.42 -13.79 -8.10
C SER A 43 -2.77 -14.41 -7.78
N GLN A 44 -3.41 -15.03 -8.77
CA GLN A 44 -4.59 -15.86 -8.52
C GLN A 44 -4.18 -17.10 -7.71
N ASP A 45 -4.93 -17.40 -6.65
CA ASP A 45 -4.77 -18.59 -5.80
C ASP A 45 -3.35 -18.81 -5.25
N ALA A 46 -2.67 -17.72 -4.87
CA ALA A 46 -1.31 -17.76 -4.36
C ALA A 46 -1.18 -18.66 -3.12
N THR A 47 -0.28 -19.63 -3.16
CA THR A 47 0.09 -20.45 -2.01
C THR A 47 1.45 -20.07 -1.45
N PHE A 48 1.69 -20.31 -0.15
CA PHE A 48 3.00 -20.09 0.44
C PHE A 48 4.10 -20.98 -0.13
N GLU A 49 3.74 -22.12 -0.71
CA GLU A 49 4.65 -23.03 -1.42
C GLU A 49 5.12 -22.43 -2.76
N GLN A 50 4.22 -21.80 -3.51
CA GLN A 50 4.59 -21.07 -4.73
C GLN A 50 5.43 -19.83 -4.40
N LEU A 51 4.99 -19.04 -3.41
CA LEU A 51 5.73 -17.87 -2.94
C LEU A 51 7.15 -18.22 -2.50
N SER A 52 7.35 -19.33 -1.79
CA SER A 52 8.68 -19.73 -1.34
C SER A 52 9.62 -20.07 -2.49
N LYS A 53 9.10 -20.69 -3.55
CA LYS A 53 9.85 -20.99 -4.78
C LYS A 53 10.22 -19.70 -5.52
N GLU A 54 9.26 -18.80 -5.72
CA GLU A 54 9.49 -17.51 -6.40
C GLU A 54 10.49 -16.62 -5.64
N LEU A 55 10.35 -16.55 -4.31
CA LEU A 55 11.23 -15.74 -3.46
C LEU A 55 12.57 -16.42 -3.14
N LYS A 56 12.76 -17.69 -3.53
CA LYS A 56 13.92 -18.52 -3.19
C LYS A 56 14.22 -18.55 -1.68
N ILE A 57 13.16 -18.73 -0.88
CA ILE A 57 13.23 -18.84 0.59
C ILE A 57 12.46 -20.08 1.05
N GLN A 58 12.56 -20.42 2.33
CA GLN A 58 11.76 -21.49 2.91
C GLN A 58 10.29 -21.07 3.09
N ARG A 59 9.34 -22.01 2.97
CA ARG A 59 7.90 -21.79 3.14
C ARG A 59 7.53 -21.05 4.44
N PRO A 60 8.08 -21.40 5.63
CA PRO A 60 7.83 -20.62 6.84
C PRO A 60 8.33 -19.17 6.76
N GLY A 61 9.39 -18.92 5.99
CA GLY A 61 9.91 -17.58 5.73
C GLY A 61 8.96 -16.73 4.90
N ALA A 62 8.35 -17.32 3.86
CA ALA A 62 7.33 -16.66 3.04
C ALA A 62 6.10 -16.30 3.87
N TRP A 63 5.58 -17.26 4.66
CA TRP A 63 4.47 -17.01 5.59
C TRP A 63 4.79 -15.92 6.60
N LYS A 64 5.98 -15.96 7.23
CA LYS A 64 6.39 -14.95 8.22
C LYS A 64 6.49 -13.55 7.63
N ARG A 65 7.00 -13.41 6.39
CA ARG A 65 7.07 -12.10 5.70
C ARG A 65 5.67 -11.58 5.39
N TRP A 66 4.80 -12.42 4.84
CA TRP A 66 3.41 -12.07 4.57
C TRP A 66 2.69 -11.65 5.86
N ASN A 67 2.81 -12.44 6.93
CA ASN A 67 2.13 -12.15 8.20
C ASN A 67 2.61 -10.81 8.80
N LYS A 68 3.91 -10.52 8.74
CA LYS A 68 4.44 -9.20 9.17
C LYS A 68 3.85 -8.04 8.38
N GLY A 69 3.63 -8.21 7.08
CA GLY A 69 2.98 -7.20 6.24
C GLY A 69 1.53 -6.99 6.64
N ARG A 70 0.77 -8.08 6.83
CA ARG A 70 -0.61 -8.03 7.32
C ARG A 70 -0.70 -7.34 8.68
N ASP A 71 0.15 -7.73 9.63
CA ASP A 71 0.17 -7.15 10.97
C ASP A 71 0.51 -5.64 10.94
N ALA A 72 1.36 -5.21 10.01
CA ALA A 72 1.67 -3.80 9.84
C ALA A 72 0.46 -3.00 9.35
N ILE A 73 -0.30 -3.52 8.38
CA ILE A 73 -1.55 -2.88 7.90
C ILE A 73 -2.54 -2.75 9.06
N ILE A 74 -2.75 -3.83 9.84
CA ILE A 74 -3.65 -3.83 10.99
C ILE A 74 -3.21 -2.81 12.04
N ARG A 75 -1.91 -2.76 12.37
CA ARG A 75 -1.39 -1.76 13.31
C ARG A 75 -1.62 -0.35 12.80
N SER A 76 -1.35 -0.06 11.52
CA SER A 76 -1.57 1.26 10.94
C SER A 76 -3.04 1.68 11.01
N PHE A 77 -3.96 0.75 10.76
CA PHE A 77 -5.39 0.99 10.94
C PHE A 77 -5.71 1.42 12.38
N PHE A 78 -5.30 0.65 13.38
CA PHE A 78 -5.54 1.03 14.79
C PHE A 78 -4.84 2.33 15.20
N THR A 79 -3.68 2.65 14.62
CA THR A 79 -3.02 3.95 14.86
C THR A 79 -3.85 5.11 14.32
N ILE A 80 -4.46 4.97 13.13
CA ILE A 80 -5.35 5.98 12.55
C ILE A 80 -6.62 6.11 13.40
N GLU A 81 -7.26 5.00 13.78
CA GLU A 81 -8.44 5.00 14.66
C GLU A 81 -8.15 5.68 16.00
N LEU A 82 -6.98 5.43 16.60
CA LEU A 82 -6.56 6.10 17.83
C LEU A 82 -6.39 7.62 17.62
N ALA A 83 -5.84 8.05 16.49
CA ALA A 83 -5.69 9.47 16.17
C ALA A 83 -7.06 10.16 15.97
N ILE A 84 -8.03 9.47 15.35
CA ILE A 84 -9.41 9.93 15.21
C ILE A 84 -10.06 10.06 16.59
N TYR A 85 -9.98 8.99 17.39
CA TYR A 85 -10.57 8.95 18.74
C TYR A 85 -10.00 10.04 19.66
N ALA A 86 -8.70 10.34 19.52
CA ALA A 86 -8.04 11.39 20.27
C ALA A 86 -8.22 12.81 19.69
N GLY A 87 -8.86 12.96 18.53
CA GLY A 87 -9.06 14.26 17.88
C GLY A 87 -7.77 14.92 17.36
N ILE A 88 -6.75 14.13 17.02
CA ILE A 88 -5.43 14.63 16.58
C ILE A 88 -5.12 14.34 15.10
N LEU A 89 -6.07 13.76 14.37
CA LEU A 89 -5.93 13.56 12.93
C LEU A 89 -6.23 14.86 12.18
N ASP A 90 -5.30 15.29 11.34
CA ASP A 90 -5.44 16.45 10.45
C ASP A 90 -6.64 16.26 9.51
N THR A 91 -7.53 17.25 9.44
CA THR A 91 -8.80 17.14 8.69
C THR A 91 -8.57 16.96 7.19
N GLU A 92 -7.55 17.61 6.60
CA GLU A 92 -7.21 17.43 5.19
C GLU A 92 -6.76 15.98 4.92
N ILE A 93 -6.01 15.39 5.87
CA ILE A 93 -5.59 13.98 5.78
C ILE A 93 -6.80 13.05 5.90
N ALA A 94 -7.74 13.35 6.80
CA ALA A 94 -8.95 12.56 6.99
C ALA A 94 -9.86 12.56 5.74
N GLU A 95 -10.01 13.72 5.09
CA GLU A 95 -10.79 13.84 3.85
C GLU A 95 -10.19 13.02 2.70
N ILE A 96 -8.87 13.11 2.50
CA ILE A 96 -8.19 12.34 1.46
C ILE A 96 -8.28 10.84 1.74
N LEU A 97 -8.04 10.41 2.99
CA LEU A 97 -8.17 9.01 3.37
C LEU A 97 -9.58 8.48 3.11
N THR A 98 -10.60 9.28 3.42
CA THR A 98 -12.01 8.92 3.18
C THR A 98 -12.28 8.74 1.69
N GLN A 99 -11.80 9.65 0.84
CA GLN A 99 -11.94 9.55 -0.62
C GLN A 99 -11.22 8.31 -1.18
N ASP A 100 -9.98 8.06 -0.74
CA ASP A 100 -9.19 6.89 -1.16
C ASP A 100 -9.90 5.57 -0.80
N LEU A 101 -10.48 5.49 0.40
CA LEU A 101 -11.22 4.32 0.86
C LEU A 101 -12.54 4.13 0.08
N GLN A 102 -13.27 5.21 -0.19
CA GLN A 102 -14.49 5.16 -1.01
C GLN A 102 -14.19 4.68 -2.44
N ASP A 103 -13.11 5.19 -3.05
CA ASP A 103 -12.67 4.73 -4.37
C ASP A 103 -12.30 3.24 -4.35
N TYR A 104 -11.55 2.78 -3.34
CA TYR A 104 -11.19 1.37 -3.19
C TYR A 104 -12.43 0.46 -3.06
N VAL A 105 -13.39 0.82 -2.21
CA VAL A 105 -14.64 0.07 -2.03
C VAL A 105 -15.46 0.05 -3.31
N SER A 106 -15.54 1.18 -4.02
CA SER A 106 -16.26 1.28 -5.29
C SER A 106 -15.66 0.35 -6.34
N LEU A 107 -14.33 0.25 -6.42
CA LEU A 107 -13.67 -0.68 -7.35
C LEU A 107 -13.89 -2.15 -6.98
N ALA A 108 -13.80 -2.47 -5.68
CA ALA A 108 -14.03 -3.83 -5.19
C ALA A 108 -15.46 -4.34 -5.47
N THR A 109 -16.44 -3.43 -5.51
CA THR A 109 -17.86 -3.75 -5.74
C THR A 109 -18.28 -3.66 -7.20
N SER A 110 -17.67 -2.77 -7.98
CA SER A 110 -18.06 -2.49 -9.38
C SER A 110 -17.20 -3.22 -10.43
N GLY A 111 -16.17 -3.96 -10.00
CA GLY A 111 -15.23 -4.64 -10.90
C GLY A 111 -14.26 -3.69 -11.62
N GLY A 112 -14.03 -2.49 -11.06
CA GLY A 112 -13.12 -1.52 -11.66
C GLY A 112 -11.64 -1.91 -11.53
N GLY A 113 -10.79 -1.30 -12.38
CA GLY A 113 -9.39 -1.68 -12.49
C GLY A 113 -8.50 -1.07 -11.39
N LEU A 114 -7.61 -1.90 -10.80
CA LEU A 114 -6.60 -1.45 -9.83
C LEU A 114 -5.73 -0.28 -10.33
N GLN A 115 -5.49 -0.19 -11.63
CA GLN A 115 -4.72 0.90 -12.25
C GLN A 115 -5.42 2.25 -12.13
N GLU A 116 -6.75 2.27 -12.25
CA GLU A 116 -7.54 3.50 -12.11
C GLU A 116 -7.47 4.03 -10.67
N LEU A 117 -7.53 3.14 -9.67
CA LEU A 117 -7.30 3.51 -8.27
C LEU A 117 -5.94 4.18 -8.09
N GLN A 118 -4.90 3.55 -8.62
CA GLN A 118 -3.53 4.00 -8.46
C GLN A 118 -3.37 5.40 -9.03
N SER A 119 -3.92 5.68 -10.21
CA SER A 119 -3.91 7.02 -10.81
C SER A 119 -4.61 8.07 -9.95
N ARG A 120 -5.81 7.78 -9.42
CA ARG A 120 -6.55 8.72 -8.54
C ARG A 120 -5.78 9.04 -7.27
N ILE A 121 -5.19 8.03 -6.63
CA ILE A 121 -4.35 8.21 -5.43
C ILE A 121 -3.10 9.03 -5.77
N GLU A 122 -2.44 8.76 -6.90
CA GLU A 122 -1.28 9.53 -7.36
C GLU A 122 -1.61 11.02 -7.53
N GLU A 123 -2.74 11.35 -8.17
CA GLU A 123 -3.18 12.73 -8.37
C GLU A 123 -3.48 13.46 -7.04
N ARG A 124 -4.17 12.81 -6.10
CA ARG A 124 -4.46 13.37 -4.77
C ARG A 124 -3.19 13.60 -3.95
N MET A 125 -2.26 12.65 -3.98
CA MET A 125 -0.99 12.76 -3.26
C MET A 125 -0.08 13.86 -3.82
N ILE A 126 -0.03 14.04 -5.14
CA ILE A 126 0.70 15.16 -5.77
C ILE A 126 0.12 16.50 -5.31
N SER A 127 -1.21 16.58 -5.25
CA SER A 127 -1.92 17.79 -4.81
C SER A 127 -1.61 18.12 -3.34
N LEU A 128 -1.66 17.13 -2.44
CA LEU A 128 -1.28 17.30 -1.04
C LEU A 128 0.17 17.78 -0.88
N MET A 129 1.12 17.22 -1.64
CA MET A 129 2.53 17.62 -1.58
C MET A 129 2.76 19.06 -2.05
N LYS A 130 1.94 19.57 -2.97
CA LYS A 130 1.97 20.98 -3.38
C LYS A 130 1.45 21.89 -2.27
N ILE A 131 0.38 21.49 -1.58
CA ILE A 131 -0.23 22.25 -0.48
C ILE A 131 0.70 22.33 0.74
N LYS A 132 1.31 21.21 1.16
CA LYS A 132 2.23 21.18 2.31
C LYS A 132 3.55 21.96 2.14
N ARG A 133 3.87 22.42 0.91
CA ARG A 133 5.02 23.30 0.64
C ARG A 133 4.69 24.79 0.80
N LEU A 134 3.42 25.14 0.96
CA LEU A 134 3.02 26.50 1.31
C LEU A 134 3.16 26.67 2.84
N PRO A 135 3.67 27.81 3.32
CA PRO A 135 3.70 28.07 4.75
C PRO A 135 2.28 27.94 5.31
N ARG A 136 2.12 27.19 6.40
CA ARG A 136 0.84 27.15 7.10
C ARG A 136 0.51 28.59 7.50
N PRO A 137 -0.66 29.15 7.15
CA PRO A 137 -1.09 30.38 7.79
C PRO A 137 -1.13 30.11 9.29
N ASN A 138 -0.56 31.01 10.09
CA ASN A 138 -0.71 30.98 11.54
C ASN A 138 -2.21 30.95 11.83
N VAL A 139 -2.70 29.82 12.34
CA VAL A 139 -4.05 29.73 12.87
C VAL A 139 -3.89 29.76 14.39
N PHE A 140 -4.60 30.73 14.97
CA PHE A 140 -4.56 31.22 16.35
C PHE A 140 -4.64 30.15 17.44
#